data_AF-X1QBD1-F1
#
_entry.id   AF-X1QBD1-F1
#
_cell.length_a   1.000
_cell.length_b   1.000
_cell.length_c   1.000
_cell.angle_alpha   90.00
_cell.angle_beta   90.00
_cell.angle_gamma   90.00
#
_symmetry.space_group_name_H-M   'P 1'
#
loop_
_entity.id
_entity.type
_entity.pdbx_description
1 polymer ?
#
loop_
_entity_poly.entity_id
_entity_poly.type
_entity_poly.pdbx_seq_one_letter_code
_entity_poly.pdbx_strand_id
1 'polypeptide(L)'
;KSVRKGGEEIVLKDDSIFINAQYIGILSGVSGLVLVTTFSLMYLTVYPLSLWAAKAGIIVTSLIAIIPYILIVFYWLIIKLKERISEWYDEKQYQDITKASLVTLIASIIIMTVIFIIQYFVSAFDFINITWFPFYIFLVLLLFSSSTLYFSKKTAS
;
A
#
# COMPACT_ATOMS: atom_id res chain seq x y z
N LYS A 1 -4.24 -38.28 14.62
CA LYS A 1 -5.22 -37.18 14.82
C LYS A 1 -4.57 -35.88 15.32
N SER A 2 -3.47 -35.91 16.10
CA SER A 2 -2.74 -34.68 16.52
C SER A 2 -1.90 -34.03 15.41
N VAL A 3 -1.32 -34.80 14.49
CA VAL A 3 -0.48 -34.28 13.39
C VAL A 3 -1.28 -33.37 12.41
N ARG A 4 -2.57 -33.67 12.19
CA ARG A 4 -3.44 -32.81 11.36
C ARG A 4 -3.78 -31.47 12.01
N LYS A 5 -3.93 -31.43 13.35
CA LYS A 5 -4.21 -30.19 14.09
C LYS A 5 -3.05 -29.20 14.02
N GLY A 6 -1.80 -29.68 14.08
CA GLY A 6 -0.62 -28.83 13.96
C GLY A 6 -0.50 -28.17 12.58
N GLY A 7 -0.82 -28.92 11.51
CA GLY A 7 -0.84 -28.36 10.15
C GLY A 7 -1.94 -27.32 9.96
N GLU A 8 -3.15 -27.57 10.45
CA GLU A 8 -4.26 -26.61 10.38
C GLU A 8 -3.97 -25.30 11.14
N GLU A 9 -3.37 -25.36 12.33
CA GLU A 9 -2.99 -24.15 13.08
C GLU A 9 -1.93 -23.29 12.36
N ILE A 10 -0.95 -23.92 11.71
CA ILE A 10 0.09 -23.22 10.96
C ILE A 10 -0.53 -22.50 9.74
N VAL A 11 -1.41 -23.19 9.00
CA VAL A 11 -2.11 -22.62 7.84
C VAL A 11 -3.00 -21.44 8.25
N LEU A 12 -3.77 -21.57 9.32
CA LEU A 12 -4.63 -20.50 9.82
C LEU A 12 -3.84 -19.27 10.29
N LYS A 13 -2.67 -19.50 10.90
CA LYS A 13 -1.79 -18.43 11.34
C LYS A 13 -1.19 -17.67 10.16
N ASP A 14 -0.75 -18.36 9.12
CA ASP A 14 -0.21 -17.72 7.92
C ASP A 14 -1.25 -16.91 7.15
N ASP A 15 -2.46 -17.45 6.98
CA ASP A 15 -3.60 -16.72 6.42
C ASP A 15 -3.90 -15.45 7.23
N SER A 16 -3.86 -15.54 8.56
CA SER A 16 -4.11 -14.39 9.43
C SER A 16 -3.02 -13.31 9.29
N ILE A 17 -1.75 -13.68 9.16
CA ILE A 17 -0.64 -12.74 8.96
C ILE A 17 -0.78 -12.05 7.59
N PHE A 18 -1.12 -12.81 6.55
CA PHE A 18 -1.34 -12.29 5.22
C PHE A 18 -2.49 -11.26 5.19
N ILE A 19 -3.64 -11.61 5.76
CA ILE A 19 -4.80 -10.71 5.83
C ILE A 19 -4.47 -9.45 6.65
N ASN A 20 -3.79 -9.59 7.79
CA ASN A 20 -3.37 -8.46 8.61
C ASN A 20 -2.41 -7.53 7.88
N ALA A 21 -1.48 -8.07 7.08
CA ALA A 21 -0.58 -7.27 6.25
C ALA A 21 -1.36 -6.39 5.25
N GLN A 22 -2.42 -6.93 4.63
CA GLN A 22 -3.26 -6.13 3.73
C GLN A 22 -4.06 -5.06 4.47
N TYR A 23 -4.61 -5.34 5.66
CA TYR A 23 -5.28 -4.30 6.46
C TYR A 23 -4.32 -3.17 6.85
N ILE A 24 -3.10 -3.50 7.27
CA ILE A 24 -2.06 -2.52 7.58
C ILE A 24 -1.66 -1.73 6.33
N GLY A 25 -1.57 -2.39 5.17
CA GLY A 25 -1.35 -1.74 3.87
C GLY A 25 -2.45 -0.74 3.52
N ILE A 26 -3.72 -1.08 3.74
CA ILE A 26 -4.85 -0.16 3.55
C ILE A 26 -4.75 1.03 4.51
N LEU A 27 -4.50 0.79 5.81
CA LEU A 27 -4.36 1.85 6.80
C LEU A 27 -3.20 2.80 6.46
N SER A 28 -2.05 2.25 6.07
CA SER A 28 -0.87 3.01 5.66
C SER A 28 -1.12 3.79 4.36
N GLY A 29 -1.78 3.17 3.37
CA GLY A 29 -2.17 3.82 2.12
C GLY A 29 -3.14 4.97 2.32
N VAL A 30 -4.23 4.75 3.06
CA VAL A 30 -5.22 5.81 3.36
C VAL A 30 -4.58 6.94 4.15
N SER A 31 -3.88 6.62 5.24
CA SER A 31 -3.23 7.65 6.07
C SER A 31 -2.18 8.44 5.30
N GLY A 32 -1.35 7.79 4.49
CA GLY A 32 -0.37 8.46 3.64
C GLY A 32 -1.00 9.40 2.62
N LEU A 33 -2.06 8.97 1.92
CA LEU A 33 -2.80 9.83 0.98
C LEU A 33 -3.44 11.03 1.68
N VAL A 34 -4.09 10.81 2.83
CA VAL A 34 -4.72 11.89 3.62
C VAL A 34 -3.68 12.88 4.12
N LEU A 35 -2.54 12.41 4.64
CA LEU A 35 -1.48 13.28 5.14
C LEU A 35 -0.84 14.10 4.02
N VAL A 36 -0.48 13.48 2.89
CA VAL A 36 0.14 14.17 1.75
C VAL A 36 -0.80 15.23 1.17
N THR A 37 -2.09 14.91 1.02
CA THR A 37 -3.09 15.85 0.51
C THR A 37 -3.37 17.00 1.49
N THR A 38 -3.59 16.69 2.77
CA THR A 38 -3.88 17.71 3.80
C THR A 38 -2.70 18.65 4.01
N PHE A 39 -1.49 18.11 4.12
CA PHE A 39 -0.27 18.92 4.30
C PHE A 39 -0.08 19.89 3.12
N SER A 40 -0.41 19.44 1.92
CA SER A 40 -0.26 20.26 0.72
C SER A 40 -1.34 21.31 0.55
N LEU A 41 -2.59 21.02 0.94
CA LEU A 41 -3.65 22.01 0.99
C LEU A 41 -3.34 23.11 2.02
N MET A 42 -2.81 22.72 3.20
CA MET A 42 -2.39 23.66 4.24
C MET A 42 -1.24 24.58 3.79
N TYR A 43 -0.27 24.03 3.04
CA TYR A 43 0.80 24.81 2.42
C TYR A 43 0.26 25.86 1.43
N LEU A 44 -0.74 25.50 0.61
CA LEU A 44 -1.31 26.41 -0.38
C LEU A 44 -2.18 27.52 0.26
N THR A 45 -2.90 27.22 1.35
CA THR A 45 -4.01 28.06 1.82
C THR A 45 -3.74 28.83 3.11
N VAL A 46 -2.90 28.33 4.02
CA VAL A 46 -2.81 28.89 5.39
C VAL A 46 -1.41 29.36 5.75
N TYR A 47 -0.37 28.62 5.39
CA TYR A 47 1.01 28.94 5.76
C TYR A 47 1.93 28.81 4.54
N PRO A 48 2.38 29.93 3.93
CA PRO A 48 3.43 29.89 2.94
C PRO A 48 4.76 29.57 3.65
N LEU A 49 4.95 28.29 4.00
CA LEU A 49 6.20 27.78 4.50
C LEU A 49 7.27 27.93 3.42
N SER A 50 8.52 28.07 3.84
CA SER A 50 9.63 27.94 2.90
C SER A 50 9.55 26.60 2.15
N LEU A 51 9.81 26.62 0.85
CA LEU A 51 9.71 25.47 -0.05
C LEU A 51 10.57 24.27 0.44
N TRP A 52 11.65 24.56 1.19
CA TRP A 52 12.47 23.55 1.86
C TRP A 52 11.72 22.83 3.00
N ALA A 53 11.01 23.57 3.86
CA ALA A 53 10.26 23.01 4.97
C ALA A 53 9.08 22.16 4.49
N ALA A 54 8.43 22.57 3.39
CA ALA A 54 7.37 21.79 2.77
C ALA A 54 7.88 20.44 2.23
N LYS A 55 9.01 20.45 1.51
CA LYS A 55 9.68 19.22 1.04
C LYS A 55 10.06 18.28 2.19
N ALA A 56 10.68 18.83 3.24
CA ALA A 56 11.06 18.05 4.41
C ALA A 56 9.83 17.44 5.13
N GLY A 57 8.77 18.24 5.31
CA GLY A 57 7.52 17.77 5.94
C GLY A 57 6.85 16.63 5.17
N ILE A 58 6.77 16.73 3.84
CA ILE A 58 6.21 15.66 2.98
C ILE A 58 7.05 14.39 3.11
N ILE A 59 8.37 14.49 3.10
CA ILE A 59 9.25 13.32 3.24
C ILE A 59 9.06 12.66 4.60
N VAL A 60 9.12 13.43 5.69
CA VAL A 60 9.01 12.90 7.06
C VAL A 60 7.64 12.26 7.29
N THR A 61 6.56 12.91 6.89
CA THR A 61 5.21 12.36 7.04
C THR A 61 5.01 11.09 6.21
N SER A 62 5.56 11.06 4.99
CA SER A 62 5.52 9.85 4.15
C SER A 62 6.30 8.69 4.77
N LEU A 63 7.49 8.96 5.33
CA LEU A 63 8.27 7.93 6.03
C LEU A 63 7.50 7.39 7.24
N ILE A 64 6.90 8.26 8.04
CA ILE A 64 6.12 7.83 9.21
C ILE A 64 4.92 6.98 8.78
N ALA A 65 4.21 7.38 7.72
CA ALA A 65 3.03 6.66 7.23
C ALA A 65 3.38 5.28 6.65
N ILE A 66 4.57 5.08 6.07
CA ILE A 66 4.97 3.80 5.46
C ILE A 66 5.59 2.82 6.46
N ILE A 67 6.17 3.29 7.57
CA ILE A 67 6.74 2.44 8.64
C ILE A 67 5.86 1.25 9.04
N PRO A 68 4.55 1.41 9.37
CA PRO A 68 3.73 0.27 9.80
C PRO A 68 3.66 -0.83 8.73
N TYR A 69 3.63 -0.45 7.45
CA TYR A 69 3.63 -1.42 6.35
C TYR A 69 4.99 -2.11 6.19
N ILE A 70 6.08 -1.35 6.28
CA ILE A 70 7.43 -1.93 6.24
C ILE A 70 7.63 -2.95 7.36
N LEU A 71 7.17 -2.63 8.58
CA LEU A 71 7.31 -3.52 9.73
C LEU A 71 6.58 -4.85 9.53
N ILE A 72 5.34 -4.83 9.03
CA ILE A 72 4.58 -6.08 8.82
C ILE A 72 5.16 -6.91 7.67
N VAL A 73 5.60 -6.27 6.58
CA VAL A 73 6.26 -6.95 5.47
C VAL A 73 7.57 -7.57 5.92
N PHE A 74 8.37 -6.85 6.71
CA PHE A 74 9.63 -7.36 7.24
C PHE A 74 9.41 -8.51 8.24
N TYR A 75 8.41 -8.40 9.10
CA TYR A 75 8.00 -9.48 10.00
C TYR A 75 7.61 -10.74 9.22
N TRP A 76 6.77 -10.60 8.20
CA TRP A 76 6.37 -11.70 7.32
C TRP A 76 7.57 -12.31 6.58
N LEU A 77 8.47 -11.47 6.06
CA LEU A 77 9.68 -11.92 5.36
C LEU A 77 10.59 -12.75 6.27
N ILE A 78 10.81 -12.33 7.52
CA ILE A 78 11.64 -13.08 8.49
C ILE A 78 11.06 -14.47 8.76
N ILE A 79 9.73 -14.59 8.82
CA ILE A 79 9.06 -15.88 9.01
C ILE A 79 9.27 -16.76 7.77
N LYS A 80 8.96 -16.23 6.58
CA LYS A 80 9.03 -16.98 5.33
C LYS A 80 10.45 -17.38 4.90
N LEU A 81 11.48 -16.62 5.30
CA LEU A 81 12.88 -17.02 5.09
C LEU A 81 13.27 -18.31 5.80
N LYS A 82 12.50 -18.76 6.80
CA LYS A 82 12.72 -20.04 7.50
C LYS A 82 11.99 -21.22 6.83
N GLU A 83 11.13 -20.95 5.86
CA GLU A 83 10.29 -21.93 5.17
C GLU A 83 10.81 -22.21 3.75
N ARG A 84 10.40 -23.34 3.16
CA ARG A 84 10.73 -23.63 1.76
C ARG A 84 9.94 -22.71 0.83
N ILE A 85 10.55 -22.27 -0.27
CA ILE A 85 9.93 -21.36 -1.26
C ILE A 85 8.58 -21.90 -1.78
N SER A 86 8.41 -23.22 -1.88
CA SER A 86 7.15 -23.85 -2.30
C SER A 86 5.99 -23.68 -1.32
N GLU A 87 6.25 -23.25 -0.09
CA GLU A 87 5.26 -23.10 0.99
C GLU A 87 4.97 -21.62 1.31
N TRP A 88 5.54 -20.68 0.54
CA TRP A 88 5.38 -19.25 0.81
C TRP A 88 3.95 -18.77 0.58
N TYR A 89 3.29 -19.32 -0.44
CA TYR A 89 1.91 -19.02 -0.79
C TYR A 89 1.22 -20.30 -1.23
N ASP A 90 -0.03 -20.48 -0.80
CA ASP A 90 -0.91 -21.46 -1.43
C ASP A 90 -1.24 -21.01 -2.86
N GLU A 91 -1.54 -21.96 -3.76
CA GLU A 91 -1.88 -21.71 -5.16
C GLU A 91 -3.04 -20.69 -5.27
N LYS A 92 -4.00 -20.79 -4.37
CA LYS A 92 -5.13 -19.84 -4.27
C LYS A 92 -4.67 -18.43 -3.91
N GLN A 93 -3.81 -18.30 -2.89
CA GLN A 93 -3.27 -17.00 -2.48
C GLN A 93 -2.43 -16.38 -3.60
N TYR A 94 -1.62 -17.18 -4.29
CA TYR A 94 -0.80 -16.74 -5.41
C TYR A 94 -1.64 -16.18 -6.57
N GLN A 95 -2.74 -16.87 -6.92
CA GLN A 95 -3.65 -16.41 -7.95
C GLN A 95 -4.37 -15.10 -7.54
N ASP A 96 -4.77 -14.97 -6.28
CA ASP A 96 -5.43 -13.76 -5.78
C ASP A 96 -4.48 -12.55 -5.78
N ILE A 97 -3.23 -12.73 -5.35
CA ILE A 97 -2.17 -11.71 -5.41
C ILE A 97 -1.89 -11.30 -6.86
N THR A 98 -1.84 -12.25 -7.78
CA THR A 98 -1.57 -11.98 -9.20
C THR A 98 -2.72 -11.21 -9.87
N LYS A 99 -3.97 -11.56 -9.56
CA LYS A 99 -5.14 -10.79 -10.03
C LYS A 99 -5.13 -9.38 -9.43
N ALA A 100 -4.83 -9.26 -8.14
CA ALA A 100 -4.73 -7.98 -7.46
C ALA A 100 -3.62 -7.08 -8.04
N SER A 101 -2.45 -7.64 -8.36
CA SER A 101 -1.34 -6.88 -8.95
C SER A 101 -1.69 -6.37 -10.34
N LEU A 102 -2.37 -7.17 -11.17
CA LEU A 102 -2.85 -6.75 -12.49
C LEU A 102 -3.88 -5.62 -12.38
N VAL A 103 -4.87 -5.75 -11.48
CA VAL A 103 -5.88 -4.71 -11.24
C VAL A 103 -5.22 -3.43 -10.76
N THR A 104 -4.27 -3.54 -9.83
CA THR A 104 -3.50 -2.41 -9.29
C THR A 104 -2.70 -1.71 -10.37
N LEU A 105 -2.04 -2.47 -11.24
CA LEU A 105 -1.26 -1.92 -12.35
C LEU A 105 -2.14 -1.13 -13.33
N ILE A 106 -3.27 -1.70 -13.74
CA ILE A 106 -4.20 -1.02 -14.66
C ILE A 106 -4.77 0.24 -14.00
N ALA A 107 -5.23 0.13 -12.75
CA ALA A 107 -5.80 1.25 -12.02
C ALA A 107 -4.76 2.35 -11.76
N SER A 108 -3.52 2.01 -11.40
CA SER A 108 -2.46 2.98 -11.14
C SER A 108 -2.05 3.73 -12.42
N ILE A 109 -1.96 3.04 -13.56
CA ILE A 109 -1.71 3.67 -14.85
C ILE A 109 -2.82 4.68 -15.17
N ILE A 110 -4.09 4.26 -15.10
CA ILE A 110 -5.23 5.13 -15.41
C ILE A 110 -5.22 6.39 -14.52
N ILE A 111 -5.07 6.21 -13.20
CA ILE A 111 -5.08 7.34 -12.25
C ILE A 111 -3.90 8.27 -12.49
N MET A 112 -2.68 7.73 -12.70
CA MET A 112 -1.50 8.55 -12.96
C MET A 112 -1.61 9.28 -14.31
N THR A 113 -2.22 8.67 -15.33
CA THR A 113 -2.50 9.35 -16.61
C THR A 113 -3.47 10.51 -16.43
N VAL A 114 -4.53 10.34 -15.64
CA VAL A 114 -5.48 11.43 -15.34
C VAL A 114 -4.77 12.58 -14.62
N ILE A 115 -3.94 12.28 -13.61
CA ILE A 115 -3.16 13.29 -12.89
C ILE A 115 -2.20 14.03 -13.84
N PHE A 116 -1.52 13.30 -14.73
CA PHE A 116 -0.62 13.88 -15.73
C PHE A 116 -1.34 14.83 -16.68
N ILE A 117 -2.53 14.45 -17.17
CA ILE A 117 -3.36 15.31 -18.03
C ILE A 117 -3.76 16.58 -17.28
N ILE A 118 -4.23 16.46 -16.03
CA ILE A 118 -4.61 17.61 -15.20
C ILE A 118 -3.41 18.55 -15.00
N GLN A 119 -2.23 17.99 -14.68
CA GLN A 119 -1.00 18.76 -14.51
C GLN A 119 -0.62 19.53 -15.80
N TYR A 120 -0.78 18.92 -16.97
CA TYR A 120 -0.46 19.54 -18.25
C TYR A 120 -1.36 20.74 -18.56
N PHE A 121 -2.67 20.62 -18.31
CA PHE A 121 -3.64 21.69 -18.60
C PHE A 121 -3.73 22.75 -17.50
N VAL A 122 -3.40 22.39 -16.26
CA VAL A 122 -3.47 23.30 -15.11
C VAL A 122 -2.05 23.61 -14.61
N SER A 123 -1.44 24.60 -15.25
CA SER A 123 -0.06 25.05 -14.97
C SER A 123 0.21 25.53 -13.54
N ALA A 124 -0.82 25.58 -12.68
CA ALA A 124 -0.75 26.11 -11.31
C ALA A 124 -0.47 25.06 -10.22
N PHE A 125 -0.38 23.77 -10.54
CA PHE A 125 -0.17 22.72 -9.53
C PHE A 125 1.32 22.39 -9.29
N ASP A 126 2.07 23.35 -8.74
CA ASP A 126 3.40 23.07 -8.15
C ASP A 126 3.34 21.96 -7.07
N PHE A 127 2.15 21.75 -6.49
CA PHE A 127 1.80 20.63 -5.60
C PHE A 127 2.12 19.25 -6.20
N ILE A 128 1.74 18.99 -7.46
CA ILE A 128 1.92 17.67 -8.10
C ILE A 128 3.41 17.39 -8.26
N ASN A 129 4.22 18.41 -8.60
CA ASN A 129 5.66 18.26 -8.78
C ASN A 129 6.41 17.76 -7.53
N ILE A 130 5.91 18.08 -6.33
CA ILE A 130 6.56 17.69 -5.07
C ILE A 130 5.96 16.39 -4.49
N THR A 131 4.68 16.14 -4.72
CA THR A 131 3.93 15.05 -4.05
C THR A 131 3.63 13.85 -4.93
N TRP A 132 3.89 13.89 -6.23
CA TRP A 132 3.55 12.81 -7.16
C TRP A 132 4.09 11.44 -6.72
N PHE A 133 5.34 11.39 -6.24
CA PHE A 133 5.99 10.13 -5.88
C PHE A 133 5.42 9.52 -4.58
N PRO A 134 5.35 10.27 -3.45
CA PRO A 134 4.64 9.78 -2.26
C PRO A 134 3.19 9.38 -2.56
N PHE A 135 2.48 10.20 -3.34
CA PHE A 135 1.10 9.91 -3.74
C PHE A 135 1.01 8.58 -4.49
N TYR A 136 1.87 8.35 -5.47
CA TYR A 136 1.93 7.11 -6.23
C TYR A 136 2.17 5.89 -5.34
N ILE A 137 3.13 5.97 -4.40
CA ILE A 137 3.42 4.87 -3.47
C ILE A 137 2.17 4.51 -2.65
N PHE A 138 1.54 5.50 -2.01
CA PHE A 138 0.37 5.22 -1.16
C PHE A 138 -0.86 4.80 -1.97
N LEU A 139 -1.00 5.30 -3.19
CA LEU A 139 -2.05 4.87 -4.12
C LEU A 139 -1.88 3.40 -4.50
N VAL A 140 -0.69 3.01 -4.95
CA VAL A 140 -0.40 1.61 -5.32
C VAL A 140 -0.56 0.69 -4.12
N LEU A 141 -0.07 1.10 -2.95
CA LEU A 141 -0.22 0.34 -1.72
C LEU A 141 -1.70 0.12 -1.39
N LEU A 142 -2.50 1.18 -1.43
CA LEU A 142 -3.94 1.11 -1.15
C LEU A 142 -4.68 0.21 -2.15
N LEU A 143 -4.42 0.40 -3.44
CA LEU A 143 -5.05 -0.37 -4.52
C LEU A 143 -4.66 -1.85 -4.43
N PHE A 144 -3.38 -2.14 -4.21
CA PHE A 144 -2.88 -3.50 -4.07
C PHE A 144 -3.50 -4.20 -2.88
N SER A 145 -3.44 -3.58 -1.70
CA SER A 145 -3.95 -4.20 -0.49
C SER A 145 -5.48 -4.34 -0.50
N SER A 146 -6.20 -3.36 -1.04
CA SER A 146 -7.66 -3.44 -1.18
C SER A 146 -8.07 -4.52 -2.18
N SER A 147 -7.40 -4.60 -3.33
CA SER A 147 -7.70 -5.60 -4.37
C SER A 147 -7.39 -7.01 -3.87
N THR A 148 -6.27 -7.19 -3.18
CA THR A 148 -5.87 -8.48 -2.60
C THR A 148 -6.88 -8.94 -1.56
N LEU A 149 -7.30 -8.05 -0.66
CA LEU A 149 -8.32 -8.38 0.35
C LEU A 149 -9.68 -8.69 -0.29
N TYR A 150 -10.05 -7.96 -1.34
CA TYR A 150 -11.30 -8.19 -2.07
C TYR A 150 -11.33 -9.58 -2.73
N PHE A 151 -10.27 -9.97 -3.45
CA PHE A 151 -10.20 -11.29 -4.07
C PHE A 151 -10.13 -12.41 -3.03
N SER A 152 -9.34 -12.22 -1.95
CA SER A 152 -9.27 -13.20 -0.86
C SER A 152 -10.64 -13.46 -0.21
N LYS A 153 -11.44 -12.41 0.04
CA LYS A 153 -12.81 -12.56 0.58
C LYS A 153 -13.76 -13.21 -0.42
N LYS A 154 -13.67 -12.83 -1.70
CA LYS A 154 -14.54 -13.40 -2.75
C LYS A 154 -14.33 -14.90 -2.92
N THR A 155 -13.08 -15.37 -2.84
CA THR A 155 -12.77 -16.80 -3.00
C THR A 155 -13.04 -17.61 -1.72
N ALA A 156 -13.34 -16.96 -0.59
CA ALA A 156 -13.73 -17.62 0.67
C ALA A 156 -15.25 -17.82 0.83
N SER A 157 -16.07 -17.14 0.03
CA SER A 157 -17.52 -17.31 -0.07
C SER A 157 -17.90 -18.29 -1.17
#